data_AF-A0A077MFM2-F1
#
_entry.id   AF-A0A077MFM2-F1
#
_cell.length_a   1.000
_cell.length_b   1.000
_cell.length_c   1.000
_cell.angle_alpha   90.00
_cell.angle_beta   90.00
_cell.angle_gamma   90.00
#
_symmetry.space_group_name_H-M   'P 1'
#
loop_
_entity.id
_entity.type
_entity.pdbx_description
1 polymer ?
#
loop_
_entity_poly.entity_id
_entity_poly.type
_entity_poly.pdbx_seq_one_letter_code
_entity_poly.pdbx_strand_id
1 'polypeptide(L)' 'MGTGLAVDCANLGLFESPEAAVGAVIELTPSGRLGTVEDIADAVVFLASDASKFVNGVGLPVDGGMGM' A
#
# COMPACT_ATOMS: atom_id res chain seq x y z
N MET A 1 0.61 11.31 1.50
CA MET A 1 -0.41 11.57 2.53
C MET A 1 -0.24 10.46 3.56
N GLY A 2 -0.06 10.80 4.85
CA GLY A 2 0.19 9.84 5.92
C GLY A 2 -1.08 9.07 6.32
N THR A 3 -1.40 9.01 7.61
CA THR A 3 -2.61 8.35 8.15
C THR A 3 -3.93 9.05 7.79
N GLY A 4 -3.96 9.94 6.78
CA GLY A 4 -5.14 10.74 6.42
C GLY A 4 -6.37 9.91 6.10
N LEU A 5 -6.22 8.85 5.30
CA LEU A 5 -7.34 7.94 5.00
C LEU A 5 -7.89 7.27 6.27
N ALA A 6 -7.01 6.85 7.18
CA ALA A 6 -7.44 6.24 8.44
C ALA A 6 -8.22 7.24 9.31
N VAL A 7 -7.79 8.50 9.32
CA VAL A 7 -8.50 9.60 10.01
C VAL A 7 -9.88 9.84 9.37
N ASP A 8 -9.95 9.88 8.05
CA ASP A 8 -11.21 10.09 7.34
C ASP A 8 -12.20 8.95 7.58
N CYS A 9 -11.73 7.69 7.56
CA CYS A 9 -12.56 6.53 7.87
C CYS A 9 -13.11 6.58 9.30
N ALA A 10 -12.32 7.02 10.28
CA ALA A 10 -12.78 7.21 11.65
C ALA A 10 -13.83 8.35 11.76
N ASN A 11 -13.60 9.48 11.08
CA ASN A 11 -14.54 10.60 11.05
C ASN A 11 -15.89 10.23 10.43
N LEU A 12 -15.89 9.32 9.46
CA LEU A 12 -17.10 8.77 8.84
C LEU A 12 -17.79 7.69 9.69
N GLY A 13 -17.19 7.30 10.83
CA GLY A 13 -17.71 6.26 11.71
C GLY A 13 -17.54 4.84 11.19
N LEU A 14 -16.65 4.61 10.21
CA LEU A 14 -16.36 3.29 9.67
C LEU A 14 -15.47 2.46 10.61
N PHE A 15 -14.64 3.13 11.40
CA PHE A 15 -13.81 2.55 12.44
C PHE A 15 -13.91 3.39 13.72
N GLU A 16 -13.66 2.76 14.86
CA GLU A 16 -13.66 3.43 16.16
C GLU A 16 -12.55 4.48 16.32
N SER A 17 -11.43 4.29 15.60
CA SER A 17 -10.28 5.19 15.61
C SER A 17 -9.44 5.05 14.33
N PRO A 18 -8.56 6.03 14.04
CA PRO A 18 -7.59 5.89 12.96
C PRO A 18 -6.65 4.69 13.16
N GLU A 19 -6.28 4.39 14.41
CA GLU A 19 -5.42 3.25 14.74
C GLU A 19 -6.11 1.92 14.44
N ALA A 20 -7.40 1.80 14.74
CA ALA A 20 -8.20 0.62 14.41
C ALA A 20 -8.31 0.43 12.88
N ALA A 21 -8.49 1.52 12.13
CA ALA A 21 -8.49 1.47 10.67
C ALA A 21 -7.13 1.01 10.10
N VAL A 22 -6.01 1.51 10.64
CA VAL A 22 -4.66 1.06 10.26
C VAL A 22 -4.45 -0.41 10.60
N GLY A 23 -4.86 -0.84 11.81
CA GLY A 23 -4.76 -2.24 12.25
C GLY A 23 -5.48 -3.19 11.30
N ALA A 24 -6.72 -2.84 10.91
CA ALA A 24 -7.50 -3.65 9.98
C ALA A 24 -6.81 -3.80 8.61
N VAL A 25 -6.18 -2.75 8.09
CA VAL A 25 -5.41 -2.84 6.83
C VAL A 25 -4.18 -3.73 6.99
N ILE A 26 -3.48 -3.64 8.12
CA ILE A 26 -2.31 -4.48 8.40
C ILE A 26 -2.70 -5.96 8.47
N GLU A 27 -3.81 -6.30 9.12
CA GLU A 27 -4.32 -7.68 9.21
C GLU A 27 -4.67 -8.28 7.83
N LEU A 28 -5.12 -7.43 6.89
CA LEU A 28 -5.41 -7.83 5.51
C LEU A 28 -4.16 -7.84 4.61
N THR A 29 -3.03 -7.33 5.08
CA THR A 29 -1.80 -7.23 4.30
C THR A 29 -0.87 -8.39 4.66
N PRO A 30 -0.60 -9.37 3.77
CA PRO A 30 0.27 -10.51 4.08
C PRO A 30 1.68 -10.15 4.57
N SER A 31 2.21 -9.01 4.13
CA SER A 31 3.51 -8.50 4.60
C SER A 31 3.48 -8.01 6.07
N GLY A 32 2.32 -7.93 6.70
CA GLY A 32 2.15 -7.59 8.12
C GLY A 32 2.49 -6.14 8.48
N ARG A 33 2.52 -5.24 7.49
CA ARG A 33 2.83 -3.81 7.68
C ARG A 33 2.18 -2.96 6.60
N LEU A 34 2.07 -1.67 6.87
CA LEU A 34 1.80 -0.68 5.83
C LEU A 34 3.01 -0.54 4.90
N GLY A 35 2.73 -0.30 3.62
CA GLY A 35 3.72 0.13 2.64
C GLY A 35 4.30 1.50 3.00
N THR A 36 5.57 1.71 2.69
CA THR A 36 6.23 3.00 2.81
C THR A 36 6.36 3.67 1.44
N VAL A 37 6.80 4.93 1.43
CA VAL A 37 7.07 5.64 0.17
C VAL A 37 8.21 4.95 -0.60
N GLU A 38 9.18 4.41 0.12
CA GLU A 38 10.33 3.70 -0.42
C GLU A 38 9.93 2.42 -1.16
N ASP A 39 8.95 1.65 -0.64
CA ASP A 39 8.44 0.46 -1.34
C ASP A 39 7.91 0.81 -2.75
N ILE A 40 7.19 1.93 -2.86
CA ILE A 40 6.68 2.43 -4.14
C ILE A 40 7.83 2.95 -5.02
N ALA A 41 8.75 3.70 -4.43
CA ALA A 41 9.88 4.29 -5.16
C ALA A 41 10.77 3.19 -5.77
N ASP A 42 11.08 2.14 -5.03
CA ASP A 42 11.91 1.03 -5.50
C ASP A 42 11.23 0.26 -6.64
N ALA A 43 9.92 0.04 -6.57
CA ALA A 43 9.16 -0.56 -7.66
C ALA A 43 9.17 0.32 -8.93
N VAL A 44 9.06 1.64 -8.77
CA VAL A 44 9.18 2.59 -9.88
C VAL A 44 10.59 2.56 -10.48
N VAL A 45 11.63 2.54 -9.65
CA VAL A 45 13.02 2.42 -10.10
C VAL A 45 13.22 1.13 -10.90
N PHE A 46 12.71 0.00 -10.42
CA PHE A 46 12.74 -1.27 -11.16
C PHE A 46 12.07 -1.12 -12.53
N LEU A 47 10.83 -0.61 -12.57
CA LEU A 47 10.07 -0.45 -13.80
C LEU A 47 10.72 0.53 -14.78
N ALA A 48 11.43 1.55 -14.29
CA ALA A 48 12.16 2.51 -15.12
C ALA A 48 13.55 2.03 -15.58
N SER A 49 14.05 0.93 -15.03
CA SER A 49 15.39 0.41 -15.31
C SER A 49 15.43 -0.57 -16.48
N ASP A 50 16.62 -0.84 -17.02
CA ASP A 50 16.81 -1.88 -18.05
C ASP A 50 16.47 -3.30 -17.56
N ALA A 51 16.38 -3.52 -16.24
CA ALA A 51 16.01 -4.81 -15.66
C ALA A 51 14.57 -5.22 -16.00
N SER A 52 13.69 -4.26 -16.29
CA SER A 52 12.29 -4.47 -16.65
C SER A 52 12.03 -4.41 -18.17
N LYS A 53 13.06 -4.43 -19.04
CA LYS A 53 12.91 -4.15 -20.49
C LYS A 53 11.91 -5.01 -21.28
N PHE A 54 11.45 -6.12 -20.71
CA PHE A 54 10.43 -7.00 -21.30
C PHE A 54 9.14 -7.10 -20.44
N VAL A 55 9.02 -6.29 -19.40
CA VAL A 55 7.83 -6.16 -18.55
C VAL A 55 7.04 -4.94 -19.04
N ASN A 56 6.00 -5.19 -19.82
CA ASN A 56 5.11 -4.14 -20.34
C ASN A 56 3.65 -4.64 -20.38
N GLY A 57 2.71 -3.69 -20.43
CA GLY A 57 1.27 -4.01 -20.54
C GLY A 57 0.65 -4.63 -19.28
N VAL A 58 1.31 -4.53 -18.13
CA VAL A 58 0.88 -5.13 -16.86
C VAL A 58 0.92 -4.10 -15.73
N GLY A 59 0.00 -4.21 -14.78
CA GLY A 59 0.09 -3.50 -13.50
C GLY A 59 0.90 -4.33 -12.51
N LEU A 60 1.90 -3.71 -11.87
CA LEU A 60 2.68 -4.32 -10.79
C LEU A 60 2.06 -3.94 -9.44
N PRO A 61 1.39 -4.86 -8.70
CA PRO A 61 0.91 -4.57 -7.35
C PRO A 61 2.10 -4.29 -6.41
N VAL A 62 2.01 -3.19 -5.66
CA VAL A 62 2.99 -2.80 -4.63
C VAL A 62 2.22 -2.47 -3.35
N ASP A 63 1.53 -3.48 -2.83
CA ASP A 63 0.53 -3.35 -1.75
C ASP A 63 0.78 -4.33 -0.59
N GLY A 64 1.98 -4.93 -0.54
CA GLY A 64 2.31 -5.95 0.46
C GLY A 64 1.51 -7.25 0.35
N GLY A 65 0.81 -7.45 -0.78
CA GLY A 65 -0.03 -8.62 -1.08
C GLY A 65 -1.50 -8.47 -0.71
N MET A 66 -1.97 -7.26 -0.37
CA MET A 66 -3.35 -7.05 0.10
C MET A 66 -4.42 -7.32 -0.97
N GLY A 67 -4.14 -7.02 -2.23
CA GLY A 67 -5.10 -7.15 -3.34
C GLY A 67 -5.08 -8.50 -4.08
N MET A 68 -4.29 -9.48 -3.63
CA MET A 68 -4.01 -10.75 -4.34
C MET A 68 -4.40 -11.99 -3.53
#